data_AF-A0A849Z643-F1
#
_entry.id   AF-A0A849Z643-F1
#
_cell.length_a   1.000
_cell.length_b   1.000
_cell.length_c   1.000
_cell.angle_alpha   90.00
_cell.angle_beta   90.00
_cell.angle_gamma   90.00
#
_symmetry.space_group_name_H-M   'P 1'
#
loop_
_entity.id
_entity.type
_entity.pdbx_description
1 polymer ?
#
loop_
_entity_poly.entity_id
_entity_poly.type
_entity_poly.pdbx_seq_one_letter_code
_entity_poly.pdbx_strand_id
1 'polypeptide(L)'
;MISTLRFFAVLTVGVAALSVASGCSLIIENRDRQCENDEDCAGFGDATCEISSGICVARAGSTASGSTGSAACEGPDGCFACEPTKTEEFLNGCTDVACVPYDNGQLQGLLQEDGSVPPVP
;
A
#
# COMPACT_ATOMS: atom_id res chain seq x y z
N MET A 1 -22.43 50.38 -29.91
CA MET A 1 -21.58 49.17 -29.68
C MET A 1 -21.57 48.80 -28.19
N ILE A 2 -22.72 48.39 -27.62
CA ILE A 2 -22.84 47.98 -26.19
C ILE A 2 -23.53 46.60 -26.04
N SER A 3 -24.11 46.05 -27.12
CA SER A 3 -25.01 44.89 -27.05
C SER A 3 -24.32 43.51 -27.13
N THR A 4 -23.07 43.43 -27.61
CA THR A 4 -22.38 42.14 -27.82
C THR A 4 -21.56 41.67 -26.61
N LEU A 5 -21.27 42.52 -25.63
CA LEU A 5 -20.47 42.15 -24.46
C LEU A 5 -21.22 41.27 -23.45
N ARG A 6 -22.56 41.31 -23.44
CA ARG A 6 -23.37 40.59 -22.44
C ARG A 6 -23.62 39.12 -22.80
N PHE A 7 -23.52 38.76 -24.07
CA PHE A 7 -23.72 37.37 -24.50
C PHE A 7 -22.50 36.47 -24.27
N PHE A 8 -21.28 37.01 -24.34
CA PHE A 8 -20.06 36.23 -24.10
C PHE A 8 -19.80 35.91 -22.61
N ALA A 9 -20.33 36.73 -21.70
CA ALA A 9 -20.17 36.52 -20.26
C ALA A 9 -21.03 35.37 -19.71
N VAL A 10 -22.15 35.04 -20.37
CA VAL A 10 -23.06 33.98 -19.89
C VAL A 10 -22.57 32.59 -20.32
N LEU A 11 -21.91 32.48 -21.49
CA LEU A 11 -21.42 31.19 -22.00
C LEU A 11 -20.19 30.65 -21.26
N THR A 12 -19.38 31.52 -20.65
CA THR A 12 -18.14 31.13 -19.95
C THR A 12 -18.37 30.69 -18.50
N VAL A 13 -19.47 31.14 -17.87
CA VAL A 13 -19.80 30.75 -16.49
C VAL A 13 -20.48 29.38 -16.41
N GLY A 14 -21.14 28.93 -17.49
CA GLY A 14 -21.84 27.63 -17.52
C GLY A 14 -20.93 26.39 -17.61
N VAL A 15 -19.70 26.53 -18.12
CA VAL A 15 -18.78 25.38 -18.31
C VAL A 15 -17.89 25.13 -17.09
N ALA A 16 -17.74 26.10 -16.19
CA ALA A 16 -16.88 25.97 -15.01
C ALA A 16 -17.52 25.18 -13.85
N ALA A 17 -18.82 24.90 -13.91
CA ALA A 17 -19.55 24.26 -12.79
C ALA A 17 -19.58 22.72 -12.83
N LEU A 18 -19.05 22.08 -13.88
CA LEU A 18 -19.08 20.62 -14.06
C LEU A 18 -17.76 19.91 -13.71
N SER A 19 -16.70 20.62 -13.32
CA SER A 19 -15.40 20.03 -13.00
C SER A 19 -15.22 19.64 -11.53
N VAL A 20 -16.28 19.61 -10.72
CA VAL A 20 -16.23 19.20 -9.30
C VAL A 20 -16.70 17.76 -9.07
N ALA A 21 -16.80 16.95 -10.13
CA ALA A 21 -16.69 15.50 -9.98
C ALA A 21 -15.22 15.17 -9.69
N SER A 22 -14.75 15.56 -8.49
CA SER A 22 -13.49 15.10 -7.92
C SER A 22 -13.60 13.59 -7.84
N GLY A 23 -12.99 12.93 -8.82
CA GLY A 23 -13.00 11.50 -8.93
C GLY A 23 -12.46 10.90 -7.65
N CYS A 24 -13.26 10.06 -7.00
CA CYS A 24 -12.70 8.85 -6.43
C CYS A 24 -12.30 7.97 -7.61
N SER A 25 -11.28 8.38 -8.35
CA SER A 25 -10.56 7.47 -9.22
C SER A 25 -9.92 6.49 -8.26
N LEU A 26 -10.56 5.33 -8.09
CA LEU A 26 -9.89 4.13 -7.61
C LEU A 26 -8.91 3.77 -8.73
N ILE A 27 -7.80 4.50 -8.76
CA ILE A 27 -6.61 4.14 -9.46
C ILE A 27 -6.06 2.97 -8.64
N ILE A 28 -6.24 1.74 -9.14
CA ILE A 28 -5.33 0.66 -8.79
C ILE A 28 -4.00 1.09 -9.40
N GLU A 29 -3.27 1.92 -8.65
CA GLU A 29 -1.94 2.35 -9.03
C GLU A 29 -1.09 1.10 -8.82
N ASN A 30 -0.66 0.46 -9.91
CA ASN A 30 0.41 -0.52 -9.87
C ASN A 30 1.74 0.20 -9.60
N ARG A 31 1.82 0.89 -8.47
CA ARG A 31 3.04 1.45 -7.93
C ARG A 31 3.49 0.54 -6.81
N ASP A 32 4.27 -0.47 -7.18
CA ASP A 32 5.14 -1.20 -6.25
C ASP A 32 6.14 -0.27 -5.53
N ARG A 33 6.12 1.04 -5.81
CA ARG A 33 6.96 2.09 -5.23
C ARG A 33 6.12 3.15 -4.53
N GLN A 34 6.21 3.18 -3.20
CA GLN A 34 5.65 4.16 -2.29
C GLN A 34 6.51 5.43 -2.17
N CYS A 35 7.78 5.40 -2.56
CA CYS A 35 8.69 6.55 -2.50
C CYS A 35 9.79 6.50 -3.59
N GLU A 36 10.26 7.68 -3.99
CA GLU A 36 11.48 7.90 -4.80
C GLU A 36 12.59 8.55 -3.97
N ASN A 37 12.25 9.24 -2.88
CA ASN A 37 13.18 9.88 -1.95
C ASN A 37 12.60 9.92 -0.52
N ASP A 38 13.40 10.38 0.45
CA ASP A 38 13.00 10.43 1.86
C ASP A 38 11.85 11.42 2.11
N GLU A 39 11.73 12.47 1.29
CA GLU A 39 10.67 13.47 1.42
C GLU A 39 9.28 12.88 1.17
N ASP A 40 9.17 11.88 0.29
CA ASP A 40 7.93 11.13 0.05
C ASP A 40 7.46 10.38 1.30
N CYS A 41 8.38 10.02 2.20
CA CYS A 41 8.10 9.27 3.43
C CYS A 41 7.80 10.17 4.64
N ALA A 42 7.81 11.50 4.49
CA ALA A 42 7.63 12.44 5.60
C ALA A 42 6.28 12.29 6.32
N GLY A 43 5.26 11.72 5.66
CA GLY A 43 3.95 11.43 6.27
C GLY A 43 3.94 10.24 7.24
N PHE A 44 4.98 9.40 7.22
CA PHE A 44 5.07 8.15 7.99
C PHE A 44 5.99 8.24 9.21
N GLY A 45 6.17 9.45 9.77
CA GLY A 45 7.05 9.68 10.92
C GLY A 45 8.52 9.65 10.52
N ASP A 46 9.38 9.03 11.34
CA ASP A 46 10.83 8.89 11.08
C ASP A 46 11.15 7.80 10.04
N ALA A 47 10.37 7.76 8.96
CA ALA A 47 10.55 6.83 7.85
C ALA A 47 11.54 7.39 6.81
N THR A 48 12.27 6.48 6.16
CA THR A 48 13.24 6.74 5.09
C THR A 48 12.86 5.87 3.89
N CYS A 49 13.16 6.34 2.69
CA CYS A 49 12.88 5.60 1.48
C CYS A 49 13.95 4.53 1.24
N GLU A 50 13.54 3.25 1.26
CA GLU A 50 14.40 2.18 0.78
C GLU A 50 14.36 2.18 -0.74
N ILE A 51 15.34 2.82 -1.37
CA ILE A 51 15.41 3.01 -2.83
C ILE A 51 15.44 1.67 -3.57
N SER A 52 15.89 0.58 -2.96
CA SER A 52 15.93 -0.73 -3.62
C SER A 52 14.53 -1.30 -3.85
N SER A 53 13.66 -1.24 -2.83
CA SER A 53 12.29 -1.76 -2.85
C SER A 53 11.24 -0.69 -3.12
N GLY A 54 11.61 0.59 -3.09
CA GLY A 54 10.72 1.71 -3.30
C GLY A 54 9.69 1.88 -2.18
N ILE A 55 9.93 1.37 -0.97
CA ILE A 55 8.99 1.47 0.15
C ILE A 55 9.52 2.36 1.27
N CYS A 56 8.62 3.02 1.99
CA CYS A 56 8.97 3.75 3.20
C CYS A 56 9.19 2.76 4.35
N VAL A 57 10.41 2.72 4.86
CA VAL A 57 10.78 1.90 6.02
C VAL A 57 11.13 2.79 7.19
N ALA A 58 10.94 2.32 8.42
CA ALA A 58 11.43 3.07 9.57
C ALA A 58 12.95 3.21 9.49
N ARG A 59 13.47 4.40 9.80
CA ARG A 59 14.91 4.63 9.80
C ARG A 59 15.58 3.68 10.80
N ALA A 60 16.71 3.08 10.42
CA ALA A 60 17.44 2.17 11.32
C ALA A 60 17.79 2.88 12.64
N GLY A 61 17.20 2.43 13.75
CA GLY A 61 17.30 3.05 15.06
C GLY A 61 16.08 3.85 15.51
N SER A 62 15.16 4.17 14.59
CA SER A 62 13.78 4.47 14.93
C SER A 62 13.16 3.18 15.42
N THR A 63 12.77 3.14 16.69
CA THR A 63 11.83 2.13 17.19
C THR A 63 10.53 2.30 16.41
N ALA A 64 10.46 1.70 15.23
CA ALA A 64 9.20 1.36 14.60
C ALA A 64 8.45 0.59 15.67
N SER A 65 7.45 1.22 16.26
CA SER A 65 6.69 0.64 17.35
C SER A 65 5.74 -0.42 16.76
N GLY A 66 6.33 -1.47 16.21
CA GLY A 66 5.77 -2.82 16.14
C GLY A 66 6.23 -3.62 17.36
N SER A 67 6.38 -2.97 18.52
CA SER A 67 6.70 -3.63 19.77
C SER A 67 5.42 -4.22 20.37
N THR A 68 5.03 -5.41 19.92
CA THR A 68 4.15 -6.29 20.70
C THR A 68 4.91 -7.44 21.36
N GLY A 69 6.18 -7.65 21.01
CA GLY A 69 7.07 -8.57 21.71
C GLY A 69 7.73 -7.91 22.92
N SER A 70 7.59 -8.48 24.10
CA SER A 70 8.51 -8.17 25.20
C SER A 70 9.94 -8.43 24.71
N ALA A 71 10.91 -7.53 24.94
CA ALA A 71 12.28 -7.69 24.43
C ALA A 71 12.96 -9.03 24.79
N ALA A 72 12.41 -9.77 25.76
CA ALA A 72 12.83 -11.13 26.12
C ALA A 72 12.41 -12.22 25.12
N CYS A 73 11.45 -11.92 24.23
CA CYS A 73 10.82 -12.84 23.29
C CYS A 73 11.00 -12.40 21.83
N GLU A 74 11.91 -11.48 21.55
CA GLU A 74 12.25 -11.08 20.18
C GLU A 74 13.34 -12.02 19.64
N GLY A 75 13.04 -12.70 18.54
CA GLY A 75 13.93 -13.62 17.84
C GLY A 75 14.79 -12.91 16.78
N PRO A 76 15.58 -13.70 16.03
CA PRO A 76 16.30 -13.19 14.87
C PRO A 76 15.32 -12.47 13.92
N ASP A 77 15.74 -11.37 13.33
CA ASP A 77 14.92 -10.60 12.37
C ASP A 77 13.66 -9.93 12.97
N GLY A 78 13.54 -9.85 14.30
CA GLY A 78 12.48 -9.10 14.98
C GLY A 78 11.14 -9.83 15.13
N CYS A 79 11.11 -11.13 14.85
CA CYS A 79 9.92 -11.98 15.03
C CYS A 79 9.72 -12.39 16.51
N PHE A 80 8.54 -12.88 16.87
CA PHE A 80 8.23 -13.36 18.22
C PHE A 80 8.72 -14.81 18.42
N ALA A 81 9.63 -15.05 19.37
CA ALA A 81 10.32 -16.33 19.58
C ALA A 81 9.79 -17.17 20.77
N CYS A 82 8.85 -16.64 21.56
CA CYS A 82 8.26 -17.35 22.69
C CYS A 82 7.00 -18.14 22.28
N GLU A 83 6.45 -18.94 23.19
CA GLU A 83 5.16 -19.60 22.98
C GLU A 83 4.05 -18.54 22.82
N PRO A 84 3.34 -18.49 21.68
CA PRO A 84 2.34 -17.46 21.42
C PRO A 84 1.04 -17.74 22.17
N THR A 85 0.52 -16.70 22.84
CA THR A 85 -0.75 -16.71 23.59
C THR A 85 -1.80 -15.77 23.01
N LYS A 86 -1.38 -14.84 22.15
CA LYS A 86 -2.24 -13.88 21.44
C LYS A 86 -2.15 -14.06 19.93
N THR A 87 -3.17 -13.60 19.22
CA THR A 87 -3.21 -13.64 17.75
C THR A 87 -2.01 -12.94 17.11
N GLU A 88 -1.65 -11.75 17.61
CA GLU A 88 -0.49 -10.99 17.11
C GLU A 88 0.84 -11.74 17.29
N GLU A 89 0.99 -12.52 18.37
CA GLU A 89 2.16 -13.35 18.63
C GLU A 89 2.19 -14.56 17.69
N PHE A 90 1.02 -15.14 17.38
CA PHE A 90 0.87 -16.21 16.39
C PHE A 90 1.20 -15.76 14.97
N LEU A 91 0.79 -14.54 14.58
CA LEU A 91 1.00 -13.99 13.24
C LEU A 91 2.45 -13.50 13.02
N ASN A 92 3.12 -13.05 14.08
CA ASN A 92 4.51 -12.58 14.02
C ASN A 92 5.49 -13.61 14.59
N GLY A 93 5.08 -14.86 14.79
CA GLY A 93 5.92 -15.92 15.32
C GLY A 93 7.12 -16.19 14.42
N CYS A 94 8.30 -16.37 15.00
CA CYS A 94 9.44 -16.89 14.28
C CYS A 94 9.12 -18.31 13.80
N THR A 95 9.25 -18.53 12.50
CA THR A 95 9.00 -19.86 11.93
C THR A 95 10.19 -20.30 11.10
N ASP A 96 10.57 -21.57 11.20
CA ASP A 96 11.57 -22.18 10.33
C ASP A 96 10.95 -22.77 9.05
N VAL A 97 9.69 -22.44 8.75
CA VAL A 97 9.04 -22.97 7.53
C VAL A 97 9.67 -22.36 6.30
N ALA A 98 10.10 -23.23 5.39
CA ALA A 98 10.46 -22.81 4.05
C ALA A 98 9.22 -22.20 3.37
N CYS A 99 9.40 -21.05 2.71
CA CYS A 99 8.38 -20.49 1.84
C CYS A 99 8.20 -21.44 0.64
N VAL A 100 7.20 -22.32 0.71
CA VAL A 100 6.80 -23.16 -0.41
C VAL A 100 5.82 -22.35 -1.26
N PRO A 101 6.11 -22.09 -2.55
CA PRO A 101 5.15 -21.46 -3.43
C PRO A 101 3.83 -22.24 -3.44
N TYR A 102 2.72 -21.52 -3.35
CA TYR A 102 1.41 -22.15 -3.43
C TYR A 102 1.23 -22.80 -4.81
N ASP A 103 0.88 -24.09 -4.85
CA ASP A 103 0.64 -24.83 -6.08
C ASP A 103 -0.73 -24.42 -6.67
N ASN A 104 -0.70 -23.44 -7.57
CA ASN A 104 -1.89 -22.99 -8.28
C ASN A 104 -2.54 -24.11 -9.12
N GLY A 105 -1.82 -25.19 -9.47
CA GLY A 105 -2.40 -26.35 -10.16
C GLY A 105 -3.50 -27.06 -9.36
N GLN A 106 -3.57 -26.81 -8.05
CA GLN A 106 -4.64 -27.28 -7.16
C GLN A 106 -5.96 -26.51 -7.38
N LEU A 107 -5.93 -25.32 -7.99
CA LEU A 107 -7.08 -24.45 -8.24
C LEU A 107 -7.87 -24.90 -9.49
N GLN A 108 -8.21 -26.19 -9.57
CA GLN A 108 -8.94 -26.75 -10.70
C GLN A 108 -10.31 -26.08 -10.84
N GLY A 109 -10.58 -25.52 -12.03
CA GLY A 109 -11.81 -24.78 -12.32
C GLY A 109 -11.82 -23.33 -11.83
N LEU A 110 -10.76 -22.89 -11.16
CA LEU A 110 -10.57 -21.49 -10.75
C LEU A 110 -9.46 -20.80 -11.54
N LEU A 111 -8.62 -21.52 -12.29
CA LEU A 111 -7.64 -20.90 -13.18
C LEU A 111 -8.23 -20.57 -14.56
N GLN A 112 -7.67 -19.55 -15.20
CA GLN A 112 -7.85 -19.28 -16.62
C GLN A 112 -7.18 -20.39 -17.47
N GLU A 113 -7.50 -20.46 -18.77
CA GLU A 113 -6.92 -21.48 -19.66
C GLU A 113 -5.38 -21.40 -19.78
N ASP A 114 -4.80 -20.23 -19.49
CA ASP A 114 -3.35 -20.01 -19.45
C ASP A 114 -2.72 -20.35 -18.08
N GLY A 115 -3.50 -20.85 -17.12
CA GLY A 115 -3.05 -21.19 -15.78
C GLY A 115 -2.95 -19.99 -14.82
N SER A 116 -3.35 -18.78 -15.24
CA SER A 116 -3.36 -17.60 -14.38
C SER A 116 -4.60 -17.55 -13.48
N VAL A 117 -4.46 -16.89 -12.32
CA VAL A 117 -5.58 -16.67 -11.39
C VAL A 117 -6.48 -15.56 -11.97
N PRO A 118 -7.82 -15.75 -12.04
CA PRO A 118 -8.76 -14.72 -12.49
C PRO A 118 -8.64 -13.44 -11.65
N PRO A 119 -8.87 -12.27 -12.27
CA PRO A 119 -8.91 -11.02 -11.53
C PRO A 119 -10.03 -11.07 -10.48
N VAL A 120 -9.73 -10.62 -9.26
CA VAL A 120 -10.76 -10.37 -8.25
C VAL A 120 -11.63 -9.17 -8.68
N PRO A 121 -12.95 -9.19 -8.38
CA PRO A 121 -13.85 -8.08 -8.69
C PRO A 121 -13.43 -6.73 -8.09
#